data_AF-A0A497SNF5-F1
#
_entry.id   AF-A0A497SNF5-F1
#
_cell.length_a   1.000
_cell.length_b   1.000
_cell.length_c   1.000
_cell.angle_alpha   90.00
_cell.angle_beta   90.00
_cell.angle_gamma   90.00
#
_symmetry.space_group_name_H-M   'P 1'
#
loop_
_entity.id
_entity.type
_entity.pdbx_description
1 polymer ?
#
loop_
_entity_poly.entity_id
_entity_poly.type
_entity_poly.pdbx_seq_one_letter_code
_entity_poly.pdbx_strand_id
1 'polypeptide(L)'
;MFDLEVAGIVVLFLIFVYLVYKGVELLLRYLAISCISALFPVIMIVFFGVDWPLNLGTILFFVYLGILGYTIYTGLSFIEMIVKSISKLFSDGKKKKAEENTED
;
A
#
# COMPACT_ATOMS: atom_id res chain seq x y z
N MET A 1 -8.83 42.35 0.78
CA MET A 1 -9.27 41.28 -0.14
C MET A 1 -8.26 40.14 -0.04
N PHE A 2 -8.39 39.31 0.99
CA PHE A 2 -7.90 37.94 0.90
C PHE A 2 -9.13 37.16 0.47
N ASP A 3 -9.33 37.10 -0.84
CA ASP A 3 -10.51 36.49 -1.43
C ASP A 3 -10.47 34.98 -1.22
N LEU A 4 -11.66 34.41 -1.03
CA LEU A 4 -11.93 32.97 -0.92
C LEU A 4 -11.19 32.15 -2.00
N GLU A 5 -10.96 32.77 -3.16
CA GLU A 5 -10.20 32.25 -4.29
C GLU A 5 -8.73 31.97 -3.96
N VAL A 6 -8.06 32.88 -3.25
CA VAL A 6 -6.66 32.70 -2.80
C VAL A 6 -6.61 31.57 -1.77
N ALA A 7 -7.57 31.49 -0.86
CA ALA A 7 -7.67 30.39 0.09
C ALA A 7 -7.92 29.04 -0.62
N GLY A 8 -8.79 29.02 -1.63
CA GLY A 8 -9.07 27.82 -2.44
C GLY A 8 -7.84 27.31 -3.18
N ILE A 9 -7.06 28.21 -3.78
CA ILE A 9 -5.80 27.86 -4.48
C ILE A 9 -4.77 27.29 -3.50
N VAL A 10 -4.65 27.87 -2.31
CA VAL A 10 -3.73 27.37 -1.27
C VAL A 10 -4.14 25.97 -0.81
N VAL A 11 -5.44 25.72 -0.59
CA VAL A 11 -5.93 24.39 -0.23
C VAL A 11 -5.68 23.37 -1.33
N LEU A 12 -5.95 23.73 -2.60
CA LEU A 12 -5.69 22.86 -3.74
C LEU A 12 -4.20 22.51 -3.84
N PHE A 13 -3.33 23.51 -3.65
CA PHE A 13 -1.89 23.31 -3.64
C PHE A 13 -1.44 22.37 -2.51
N LEU A 14 -1.98 22.52 -1.30
CA LEU A 14 -1.68 21.64 -0.18
C LEU A 14 -2.14 20.19 -0.44
N ILE A 15 -3.32 20.01 -1.04
CA ILE A 15 -3.81 18.69 -1.45
C ILE A 15 -2.86 18.09 -2.49
N PHE A 16 -2.44 18.87 -3.49
CA PHE A 16 -1.49 18.41 -4.49
C PHE A 16 -0.15 17.99 -3.88
N VAL A 17 0.44 18.82 -3.01
CA VAL A 17 1.69 18.50 -2.31
C VAL A 17 1.54 17.23 -1.48
N TYR A 18 0.40 17.07 -0.80
CA TYR A 18 0.12 15.86 -0.03
C TYR A 18 0.00 14.61 -0.91
N LEU A 19 -0.66 14.70 -2.08
CA LEU A 19 -0.73 13.60 -3.03
C LEU A 19 0.66 13.22 -3.56
N VAL A 20 1.48 14.22 -3.93
CA VAL A 20 2.85 14.00 -4.39
C VAL A 20 3.68 13.33 -3.30
N TYR A 21 3.61 13.84 -2.07
CA TYR A 21 4.31 13.25 -0.92
C TYR A 21 3.94 11.78 -0.73
N LYS A 22 2.64 11.45 -0.74
CA LYS A 22 2.17 10.06 -0.67
C LYS A 22 2.66 9.21 -1.83
N GLY A 23 2.67 9.75 -3.05
CA GLY A 23 3.19 9.06 -4.23
C GLY A 23 4.68 8.73 -4.09
N VAL A 24 5.48 9.69 -3.62
CA VAL A 24 6.92 9.51 -3.37
C VAL A 24 7.14 8.49 -2.25
N GLU A 25 6.38 8.56 -1.16
CA GLU A 25 6.47 7.58 -0.07
C GLU A 25 6.23 6.15 -0.58
N LEU A 26 5.21 5.98 -1.43
CA LEU A 26 4.89 4.69 -2.04
C LEU A 26 6.06 4.22 -2.94
N LEU A 27 6.61 5.11 -3.76
CA LEU A 27 7.74 4.80 -4.63
C LEU A 27 8.97 4.36 -3.84
N LEU A 28 9.28 5.03 -2.73
CA LEU A 28 10.39 4.67 -1.83
C LEU A 28 10.20 3.29 -1.21
N ARG A 29 8.97 2.89 -0.87
CA ARG A 29 8.68 1.54 -0.39
C ARG A 29 8.97 0.49 -1.46
N TYR A 30 8.50 0.70 -2.69
CA TYR A 30 8.82 -0.18 -3.81
C TYR A 30 10.32 -0.25 -4.09
N LEU A 31 11.04 0.86 -3.97
CA LEU A 31 12.49 0.90 -4.12
C LEU A 31 13.19 0.07 -3.04
N ALA A 32 12.78 0.19 -1.78
CA ALA A 32 13.34 -0.59 -0.68
C ALA A 32 13.13 -2.10 -0.90
N ILE A 33 11.92 -2.50 -1.32
CA ILE A 33 11.58 -3.90 -1.60
C ILE A 33 12.40 -4.43 -2.78
N SER A 34 12.50 -3.66 -3.85
CA SER A 34 13.35 -3.97 -5.00
C SER A 34 14.80 -4.21 -4.57
N CYS A 35 15.34 -3.36 -3.70
CA CYS A 35 16.70 -3.50 -3.19
C CYS A 35 16.89 -4.79 -2.37
N ILE A 36 15.95 -5.09 -1.47
CA ILE A 36 15.96 -6.32 -0.67
C ILE A 36 15.85 -7.57 -1.57
N SER A 37 14.96 -7.54 -2.56
CA SER A 37 14.76 -8.64 -3.50
C SER A 37 15.95 -8.83 -4.44
N ALA A 38 16.68 -7.77 -4.80
CA ALA A 38 17.92 -7.87 -5.56
C ALA A 38 19.05 -8.54 -4.75
N LEU A 39 19.09 -8.33 -3.44
CA LEU A 39 20.07 -8.96 -2.55
C LEU A 39 19.78 -10.45 -2.33
N PHE A 40 18.52 -10.88 -2.43
CA PHE A 40 18.10 -12.26 -2.19
C PHE A 40 18.88 -13.32 -3.01
N PRO A 41 18.99 -13.23 -4.36
CA PRO A 41 19.77 -14.20 -5.13
C PRO A 41 21.27 -14.17 -4.79
N VAL A 42 21.81 -13.01 -4.42
CA VAL A 42 23.21 -12.88 -3.99
C VAL A 42 23.47 -13.63 -2.68
N ILE A 43 22.57 -13.48 -1.70
CA ILE A 43 22.65 -14.18 -0.42
C ILE A 43 22.51 -15.70 -0.63
N MET A 44 21.58 -16.14 -1.49
CA MET A 44 21.40 -17.57 -1.81
C MET A 44 22.68 -18.21 -2.37
N ILE A 45 23.40 -17.50 -3.21
CA ILE A 45 24.63 -18.05 -3.82
C ILE A 45 25.79 -18.06 -2.82
N VAL A 46 25.96 -16.97 -2.07
CA VAL A 46 27.09 -16.81 -1.13
C VAL A 46 26.93 -17.70 0.12
N PHE A 47 25.72 -17.79 0.67
CA PHE A 47 25.48 -18.48 1.95
C PHE A 47 24.93 -19.90 1.80
N PHE A 48 24.13 -20.16 0.76
CA PHE A 48 23.51 -21.47 0.55
C PHE A 48 24.19 -22.29 -0.55
N GLY A 49 25.20 -21.73 -1.23
CA GLY A 49 25.97 -22.45 -2.25
C GLY A 49 25.12 -22.91 -3.43
N VAL A 50 24.03 -22.19 -3.74
CA VAL A 50 23.13 -22.55 -4.83
C VAL A 50 23.80 -22.20 -6.16
N ASP A 51 23.95 -23.19 -7.06
CA ASP A 51 24.52 -23.01 -8.41
C ASP A 51 23.56 -22.29 -9.38
N TRP A 52 22.90 -21.21 -8.94
CA TRP A 52 22.10 -20.38 -9.83
C TRP A 52 23.01 -19.37 -10.53
N PRO A 53 22.91 -19.16 -11.86
CA PRO A 53 23.63 -18.08 -12.52
C PRO A 53 23.25 -16.72 -11.94
N LEU A 54 24.22 -16.04 -11.31
CA LEU A 54 24.11 -14.67 -10.85
C LEU A 54 24.23 -13.73 -12.05
N ASN A 55 23.16 -13.69 -12.84
CA ASN A 55 23.09 -12.84 -14.02
C ASN A 55 22.07 -11.72 -13.78
N LEU A 56 22.22 -10.64 -14.54
CA LEU A 56 21.35 -9.46 -14.43
C LEU A 56 19.87 -9.84 -14.59
N GLY A 57 19.58 -10.80 -15.47
CA GLY A 57 18.23 -11.35 -15.67
C GLY A 57 17.65 -12.05 -14.42
N THR A 58 18.46 -12.82 -13.70
CA THR A 58 18.02 -13.51 -12.47
C THR A 58 17.73 -12.50 -11.37
N ILE A 59 18.58 -11.48 -11.20
CA ILE A 59 18.37 -10.40 -10.22
C ILE A 59 17.10 -9.63 -10.55
N LEU A 60 16.91 -9.26 -11.81
CA LEU A 60 15.69 -8.57 -12.28
C LEU A 60 14.42 -9.42 -12.06
N PHE A 61 14.51 -10.74 -12.26
CA PHE A 61 13.40 -11.65 -12.01
C PHE A 61 12.98 -11.66 -10.53
N PHE A 62 13.95 -11.73 -9.60
CA PHE A 62 13.66 -11.67 -8.16
C PHE A 62 13.13 -10.30 -7.73
N VAL A 63 13.68 -9.22 -8.29
CA VAL A 63 13.14 -7.86 -8.10
C VAL A 63 11.69 -7.77 -8.55
N TYR A 64 11.38 -8.30 -9.74
CA TYR A 64 10.02 -8.32 -10.27
C TYR A 64 9.07 -9.12 -9.37
N LEU A 65 9.49 -10.30 -8.90
CA LEU A 65 8.73 -11.09 -7.94
C LEU A 65 8.47 -10.34 -6.63
N GLY A 66 9.48 -9.63 -6.10
CA GLY A 66 9.33 -8.83 -4.89
C GLY A 66 8.32 -7.70 -5.03
N ILE A 67 8.41 -6.95 -6.14
CA ILE A 67 7.47 -5.87 -6.48
C ILE A 67 6.05 -6.43 -6.67
N LEU A 68 5.92 -7.56 -7.37
CA LEU A 68 4.64 -8.21 -7.64
C LEU A 68 3.98 -8.70 -6.35
N GLY A 69 4.74 -9.33 -5.46
CA GLY A 69 4.27 -9.74 -4.13
C GLY A 69 3.79 -8.55 -3.29
N TYR A 70 4.54 -7.45 -3.28
CA TYR A 70 4.12 -6.25 -2.56
C TYR A 70 2.88 -5.57 -3.16
N THR A 71 2.75 -5.60 -4.49
CA THR A 71 1.59 -5.06 -5.19
C THR A 71 0.33 -5.84 -4.81
N ILE A 72 0.41 -7.17 -4.79
CA ILE A 72 -0.68 -8.05 -4.34
C ILE A 72 -1.02 -7.80 -2.87
N TYR A 73 -0.02 -7.72 -1.99
CA TYR A 73 -0.21 -7.42 -0.57
C TYR A 73 -0.92 -6.09 -0.35
N THR A 74 -0.49 -5.05 -1.07
CA THR A 74 -1.10 -3.72 -1.00
C THR A 74 -2.55 -3.77 -1.49
N GLY A 75 -2.80 -4.42 -2.62
CA GLY A 75 -4.15 -4.59 -3.16
C GLY A 75 -5.09 -5.32 -2.19
N LEU A 76 -4.64 -6.44 -1.62
CA LEU A 76 -5.39 -7.19 -0.60
C LEU A 76 -5.65 -6.35 0.65
N SER A 77 -4.66 -5.59 1.12
CA SER A 77 -4.81 -4.71 2.30
C SER A 77 -5.87 -3.63 2.09
N PHE A 78 -5.94 -3.05 0.88
CA PHE A 78 -6.98 -2.10 0.52
C PHE A 78 -8.38 -2.75 0.50
N ILE A 79 -8.48 -3.94 -0.09
CA ILE A 79 -9.74 -4.71 -0.12
C ILE A 79 -10.18 -5.02 1.31
N GLU A 80 -9.27 -5.47 2.17
CA GLU A 80 -9.56 -5.78 3.57
C GLU A 80 -10.03 -4.54 4.34
N MET A 81 -9.43 -3.37 4.08
CA MET A 81 -9.85 -2.10 4.69
C MET A 81 -11.28 -1.71 4.25
N ILE A 82 -11.61 -1.91 2.97
CA ILE A 82 -12.94 -1.65 2.44
C ILE A 82 -13.95 -2.63 3.05
N VAL A 83 -13.64 -3.92 3.08
CA VAL A 83 -14.49 -4.96 3.68
C VAL A 83 -14.73 -4.69 5.16
N LYS A 84 -13.69 -4.30 5.92
CA LYS A 84 -13.84 -3.90 7.34
C LYS A 84 -14.70 -2.66 7.51
N SER A 85 -14.58 -1.67 6.63
CA SER A 85 -15.41 -0.45 6.69
C SER A 85 -16.88 -0.77 6.41
N ILE A 86 -17.14 -1.61 5.40
CA ILE A 86 -18.49 -2.07 5.07
C ILE A 86 -19.06 -2.94 6.19
N SER A 87 -18.30 -3.90 6.72
CA SER A 87 -18.78 -4.77 7.80
C SER A 87 -19.09 -4.00 9.08
N LYS A 88 -18.33 -2.95 9.39
CA LYS A 88 -18.59 -2.06 10.53
C LYS A 88 -19.89 -1.27 10.33
N LEU A 89 -20.14 -0.74 9.13
CA LEU A 89 -21.40 -0.08 8.77
C LEU A 89 -22.60 -1.04 8.90
N PHE A 90 -22.45 -2.29 8.47
CA PHE A 90 -23.52 -3.31 8.59
C PHE A 90 -23.73 -3.81 10.02
N SER A 91 -22.65 -3.91 10.82
CA SER A 91 -22.74 -4.33 12.22
C SER A 91 -23.40 -3.26 13.10
N ASP A 92 -23.19 -1.97 12.83
CA ASP A 92 -23.87 -0.88 13.56
C ASP A 92 -25.36 -0.82 13.24
N GLY A 93 -25.77 -1.12 12.00
CA GLY A 93 -27.17 -1.23 11.63
C GLY A 93 -27.91 -2.38 12.32
N LYS A 94 -27.19 -3.46 12.68
CA LYS A 94 -27.77 -4.61 13.40
C LYS A 94 -27.90 -4.37 14.91
N LYS A 95 -27.01 -3.58 15.51
CA LYS A 95 -27.11 -3.17 16.92
C LYS A 95 -28.29 -2.22 17.17
N LYS A 96 -28.48 -1.22 16.29
CA LYS A 96 -29.61 -0.28 16.43
C LYS A 96 -30.99 -0.95 16.31
N LYS A 97 -31.13 -2.00 15.49
CA LYS A 97 -32.39 -2.77 15.37
C LYS A 97 -32.63 -3.77 16.50
N ALA A 98 -31.62 -4.09 17.30
CA ALA A 98 -31.78 -4.96 18.47
C ALA A 98 -32.25 -4.17 19.70
N GLU A 99 -31.83 -2.90 19.83
CA GLU A 99 -32.28 -2.01 20.91
C GLU A 99 -33.73 -1.55 20.71
N GLU A 100 -34.20 -1.32 19.47
CA GLU A 100 -35.58 -0.91 19.17
C GLU A 100 -36.63 -2.03 19.40
N ASN A 101 -36.25 -3.31 19.31
CA ASN A 101 -37.16 -4.46 19.52
C ASN A 101 -37.22 -4.95 20.98
N THR A 102 -36.54 -4.29 21.92
CA THR A 102 -36.56 -4.66 23.35
C THR A 102 -37.38 -3.66 24.19
N GLU A 103 -37.93 -2.62 23.56
CA GLU A 103 -38.80 -1.62 24.20
C GLU A 103 -40.30 -1.80 23.89
N ASP A 104 -40.70 -2.84 23.13
CA ASP A 104 -42.10 -3.24 22.91
C ASP A 104 -42.54 -4.44 23.79
#